data_AF-A0A938C1S5-F1
#
_entry.id   AF-A0A938C1S5-F1
#
_cell.length_a   1.000
_cell.length_b   1.000
_cell.length_c   1.000
_cell.angle_alpha   90.00
_cell.angle_beta   90.00
_cell.angle_gamma   90.00
#
_symmetry.space_group_name_H-M   'P 1'
#
loop_
_entity.id
_entity.type
_entity.pdbx_description
1 polymer ?
#
loop_
_entity_poly.entity_id
_entity_poly.type
_entity_poly.pdbx_seq_one_letter_code
_entity_poly.pdbx_strand_id
1 'polypeptide(L)'
;MFTISGLRAPSADVAVAAAFNTVGDLGSVAAAGIDAPLFWTPSGVRRVDAIIRRAMHARGAKTLSGTVQQLNSLRGACLVQGLVAAILLGESVKGVPITETHPKALLWLLGIASAERPHADVRLAHVEQLVSYDGPSLTEHERDAAISLAAACAMHQKRRGWTNLLHYEQRALQFVPGGVAYWMPNIDGIDAA
;
A
#
# COMPACT_ATOMS: atom_id res chain seq x y z
N MET A 1 -3.56 5.14 17.14
CA MET A 1 -4.00 6.41 16.53
C MET A 1 -2.79 6.96 15.80
N PHE A 2 -2.90 7.27 14.51
CA PHE A 2 -1.75 7.64 13.66
C PHE A 2 -1.91 9.09 13.19
N THR A 3 -0.82 9.85 13.13
CA THR A 3 -0.79 11.22 12.62
C THR A 3 -0.23 11.23 11.20
N ILE A 4 -0.89 11.91 10.26
CA ILE A 4 -0.38 12.08 8.88
C ILE A 4 0.18 13.50 8.73
N SER A 5 1.40 13.63 8.22
CA SER A 5 1.90 14.89 7.66
C SER A 5 1.91 14.81 6.14
N GLY A 6 1.47 15.88 5.50
CA GLY A 6 1.45 16.01 4.04
C GLY A 6 2.71 16.68 3.54
N LEU A 7 3.64 15.93 2.94
CA LEU A 7 4.86 16.48 2.36
C LEU A 7 4.97 16.05 0.90
N ARG A 8 5.04 17.04 0.00
CA ARG A 8 5.38 16.78 -1.41
C ARG A 8 6.89 16.62 -1.52
N ALA A 9 7.33 15.47 -2.01
CA ALA A 9 8.74 15.18 -2.25
C ALA A 9 9.00 15.00 -3.76
N PRO A 10 10.03 15.64 -4.33
CA PRO A 10 10.38 15.50 -5.75
C PRO A 10 11.11 14.20 -6.07
N SER A 11 11.63 13.49 -5.05
CA SER A 11 12.44 12.28 -5.20
C SER A 11 12.34 11.37 -3.96
N ALA A 12 12.72 10.10 -4.12
CA ALA A 12 12.63 9.09 -3.08
C ALA A 12 13.46 9.43 -1.82
N ASP A 13 14.68 9.94 -1.97
CA ASP A 13 15.54 10.35 -0.87
C ASP A 13 14.91 11.48 -0.04
N VAL A 14 14.35 12.48 -0.71
CA VAL A 14 13.63 13.59 -0.05
C VAL A 14 12.37 13.08 0.63
N ALA A 15 11.65 12.13 0.03
CA ALA A 15 10.45 11.53 0.62
C ALA A 15 10.79 10.75 1.90
N VAL A 16 11.85 9.95 1.87
CA VAL A 16 12.31 9.18 3.03
C VAL A 16 12.82 10.10 4.14
N ALA A 17 13.63 11.11 3.81
CA ALA A 17 14.08 12.11 4.77
C ALA A 17 12.91 12.89 5.39
N ALA A 18 11.93 13.29 4.59
CA ALA A 18 10.70 13.95 5.04
C ALA A 18 9.88 13.07 5.98
N ALA A 19 9.78 11.77 5.70
CA ALA A 19 9.13 10.80 6.58
C ALA A 19 9.85 10.71 7.93
N PHE A 20 11.19 10.60 7.94
CA PHE A 20 11.97 10.58 9.19
C PHE A 20 11.85 11.88 9.98
N ASN A 21 11.92 13.03 9.31
CA ASN A 21 11.75 14.33 9.97
C ASN A 21 10.36 14.50 10.59
N THR A 22 9.33 13.92 9.97
CA THR A 22 7.96 13.90 10.52
C THR A 22 7.88 13.01 11.76
N VAL A 23 8.50 11.83 11.71
CA VAL A 23 8.52 10.92 12.86
C VAL A 23 9.28 11.57 14.03
N GLY A 24 10.33 12.35 13.77
CA GLY A 24 11.06 13.10 14.80
C GLY A 24 11.46 12.23 15.98
N ASP A 25 11.18 12.69 17.20
CA ASP A 25 11.45 11.96 18.46
C ASP A 25 10.36 10.93 18.83
N LEU A 26 9.37 10.66 17.95
CA LEU A 26 8.24 9.76 18.24
C LEU A 26 8.65 8.27 18.35
N GLY A 27 9.95 7.95 18.24
CA GLY A 27 10.51 6.63 18.43
C GLY A 27 10.99 5.97 17.15
N SER A 28 11.13 4.63 17.17
CA SER A 28 11.61 3.85 16.03
C SER A 28 10.50 3.58 15.01
N VAL A 29 10.88 3.53 13.73
CA VAL A 29 9.96 3.14 12.64
C VAL A 29 9.65 1.65 12.74
N ALA A 30 8.40 1.33 13.08
CA ALA A 30 7.96 -0.06 13.32
C ALA A 30 7.64 -0.84 12.03
N ALA A 31 7.19 -0.15 10.97
CA ALA A 31 6.92 -0.70 9.65
C ALA A 31 6.67 0.44 8.64
N ALA A 32 6.74 0.13 7.35
CA ALA A 32 6.42 1.04 6.26
C ALA A 32 5.47 0.42 5.22
N GLY A 33 4.58 1.22 4.67
CA GLY A 33 3.69 0.86 3.57
C GLY A 33 3.96 1.79 2.39
N ILE A 34 4.20 1.23 1.21
CA ILE A 34 4.57 2.00 0.02
C ILE A 34 3.54 1.72 -1.08
N ASP A 35 2.96 2.78 -1.65
CA ASP A 35 2.05 2.71 -2.80
C ASP A 35 2.86 2.68 -4.11
N ALA A 36 3.54 1.56 -4.34
CA ALA A 36 4.27 1.28 -5.57
C ALA A 36 4.56 -0.22 -5.67
N PRO A 37 4.74 -0.78 -6.88
CA PRO A 37 5.24 -2.13 -7.03
C PRO A 37 6.64 -2.30 -6.46
N LEU A 38 6.80 -3.30 -5.58
CA LEU A 38 8.08 -3.61 -4.93
C LEU A 38 8.61 -5.00 -5.30
N PHE A 39 7.83 -5.79 -6.04
CA PHE A 39 8.26 -7.10 -6.53
C PHE A 39 7.69 -7.39 -7.93
N TRP A 40 8.39 -8.27 -8.65
CA TRP A 40 8.11 -8.65 -10.03
C TRP A 40 7.98 -10.17 -10.19
N THR A 41 7.37 -10.60 -11.28
CA THR A 41 7.40 -11.99 -11.74
C THR A 41 8.05 -12.03 -13.13
N PRO A 42 8.73 -13.11 -13.53
CA PRO A 42 9.33 -13.22 -14.86
C PRO A 42 8.34 -13.06 -16.02
N SER A 43 7.06 -13.39 -15.80
CA SER A 43 6.00 -13.23 -16.81
C SER A 43 5.49 -11.79 -16.94
N GLY A 44 5.85 -10.90 -16.01
CA GLY A 44 5.26 -9.56 -15.88
C GLY A 44 3.80 -9.55 -15.39
N VAL A 45 3.20 -10.72 -15.17
CA VAL A 45 1.83 -10.87 -14.65
C VAL A 45 1.91 -11.35 -13.21
N ARG A 46 1.27 -10.61 -12.29
CA ARG A 46 1.20 -10.96 -10.88
C ARG A 46 -0.15 -11.57 -10.55
N ARG A 47 -0.13 -12.77 -9.94
CA ARG A 47 -1.32 -13.45 -9.45
C ARG A 47 -2.05 -12.64 -8.36
N VAL A 48 -1.33 -11.93 -7.49
CA VAL A 48 -1.93 -11.08 -6.44
C VAL A 48 -2.76 -9.95 -7.05
N ASP A 49 -2.30 -9.36 -8.14
CA ASP A 49 -3.06 -8.31 -8.82
C ASP A 49 -4.36 -8.89 -9.39
N ALA A 50 -4.33 -10.12 -9.92
CA ALA A 50 -5.53 -10.80 -10.42
C ALA A 50 -6.48 -11.18 -9.28
N ILE A 51 -5.96 -11.63 -8.14
CA ILE A 51 -6.72 -11.90 -6.93
C ILE A 51 -7.48 -10.64 -6.49
N ILE A 52 -6.78 -9.51 -6.36
CA ILE A 52 -7.37 -8.26 -5.88
C ILE A 52 -8.39 -7.72 -6.88
N ARG A 53 -8.09 -7.75 -8.19
CA ARG A 53 -9.06 -7.32 -9.20
C ARG A 53 -10.35 -8.12 -9.13
N ARG A 54 -10.28 -9.45 -8.95
CA ARG A 54 -11.47 -10.29 -8.75
C ARG A 54 -12.24 -9.92 -7.48
N ALA A 55 -11.52 -9.71 -6.38
CA ALA A 55 -12.11 -9.30 -5.10
C ALA A 55 -12.83 -7.95 -5.19
N MET A 56 -12.19 -6.96 -5.82
CA MET A 56 -12.79 -5.65 -6.09
C MET A 56 -14.01 -5.76 -6.99
N HIS A 57 -13.95 -6.57 -8.05
CA HIS A 57 -15.08 -6.78 -8.95
C HIS A 57 -16.28 -7.40 -8.20
N ALA A 58 -16.04 -8.39 -7.33
CA ALA A 58 -17.06 -8.99 -6.49
C ALA A 58 -17.71 -7.97 -5.52
N ARG A 59 -17.02 -6.87 -5.21
CA ARG A 59 -17.53 -5.74 -4.42
C ARG A 59 -18.18 -4.64 -5.26
N GLY A 60 -18.30 -4.83 -6.58
CA GLY A 60 -18.99 -3.90 -7.50
C GLY A 60 -18.10 -2.89 -8.21
N ALA A 61 -16.77 -3.04 -8.16
CA ALA A 61 -15.86 -2.14 -8.87
C ALA A 61 -15.97 -2.31 -10.39
N LYS A 62 -16.38 -1.24 -11.10
CA LYS A 62 -16.55 -1.23 -12.57
C LYS A 62 -15.24 -1.04 -13.35
N THR A 63 -14.27 -0.34 -12.78
CA THR A 63 -12.98 -0.04 -13.43
C THR A 63 -11.84 -0.56 -12.56
N LEU A 64 -11.17 -1.60 -13.03
CA LEU A 64 -10.12 -2.30 -12.29
C LEU A 64 -8.71 -1.92 -12.76
N SER A 65 -8.55 -1.67 -14.06
CA SER A 65 -7.26 -1.40 -14.70
C SER A 65 -6.63 -0.09 -14.22
N GLY A 66 -7.44 0.92 -13.88
CA GLY A 66 -6.93 2.19 -13.34
C GLY A 66 -6.51 2.14 -11.86
N THR A 67 -6.93 1.10 -11.13
CA THR A 67 -6.72 0.96 -9.68
C THR A 67 -5.61 -0.04 -9.35
N VAL A 68 -5.63 -1.22 -9.99
CA VAL A 68 -4.55 -2.21 -9.91
C VAL A 68 -4.01 -2.39 -11.32
N GLN A 69 -3.11 -1.50 -11.68
CA GLN A 69 -2.46 -1.46 -12.99
C GLN A 69 -1.56 -2.67 -13.20
N GLN A 70 -1.41 -3.11 -14.44
CA GLN A 70 -0.35 -4.04 -14.79
C GLN A 70 1.00 -3.31 -14.72
N LEU A 71 2.05 -4.02 -14.34
CA LEU A 71 3.41 -3.48 -14.24
C LEU A 71 3.84 -2.72 -15.50
N ASN A 72 3.51 -3.27 -16.68
CA ASN A 72 3.86 -2.70 -17.98
C ASN A 72 3.06 -1.44 -18.37
N SER A 73 2.03 -1.09 -17.58
CA SER A 73 1.18 0.10 -17.80
C SER A 73 1.43 1.24 -16.82
N LEU A 74 2.25 0.99 -15.78
CA LEU A 74 2.60 2.00 -14.78
C LEU A 74 3.65 2.97 -15.33
N ARG A 75 3.56 4.24 -14.91
CA ARG A 75 4.55 5.26 -15.26
C ARG A 75 5.90 4.85 -14.65
N GLY A 76 6.89 4.56 -15.49
CA GLY A 76 8.19 3.99 -15.06
C GLY A 76 8.90 4.78 -13.94
N ALA A 77 8.69 6.09 -13.86
CA ALA A 77 9.24 6.91 -12.77
C ALA A 77 8.64 6.55 -11.39
N CYS A 78 7.31 6.35 -11.29
CA CYS A 78 6.67 5.94 -10.03
C CYS A 78 7.14 4.55 -9.59
N LEU A 79 7.31 3.65 -10.57
CA LEU A 79 7.81 2.29 -10.35
C LEU A 79 9.20 2.29 -9.72
N VAL A 80 10.15 3.01 -10.31
CA VAL A 80 11.54 3.03 -9.83
C VAL A 80 11.66 3.79 -8.52
N GLN A 81 10.98 4.93 -8.38
CA GLN A 81 11.07 5.76 -7.16
C GLN A 81 10.51 5.04 -5.93
N GLY A 82 9.43 4.27 -6.07
CA GLY A 82 8.90 3.45 -4.97
C GLY A 82 9.89 2.38 -4.50
N LEU A 83 10.56 1.70 -5.44
CA LEU A 83 11.59 0.71 -5.11
C LEU A 83 12.81 1.36 -4.43
N VAL A 84 13.28 2.50 -4.96
CA VAL A 84 14.40 3.24 -4.35
C VAL A 84 14.04 3.69 -2.93
N ALA A 85 12.83 4.18 -2.70
CA ALA A 85 12.36 4.54 -1.35
C ALA A 85 12.38 3.34 -0.40
N ALA A 86 11.97 2.16 -0.86
CA ALA A 86 12.00 0.93 -0.05
C ALA A 86 13.43 0.52 0.34
N ILE A 87 14.38 0.62 -0.61
CA ILE A 87 15.79 0.32 -0.36
C ILE A 87 16.37 1.29 0.67
N LEU A 88 16.18 2.59 0.46
CA LEU A 88 16.68 3.63 1.38
C LEU A 88 16.09 3.50 2.79
N LEU A 89 14.81 3.14 2.90
CA LEU A 89 14.17 2.84 4.19
C LEU A 89 14.81 1.64 4.89
N GLY A 90 15.06 0.55 4.14
CA GLY A 90 15.71 -0.65 4.67
C GLY A 90 17.15 -0.42 5.13
N GLU A 91 17.88 0.45 4.43
CA GLU A 91 19.24 0.87 4.81
C GLU A 91 19.24 1.77 6.06
N SER A 92 18.25 2.67 6.16
CA SER A 92 18.14 3.62 7.28
C SER A 92 17.63 2.95 8.57
N VAL A 93 16.73 1.96 8.44
CA VAL A 93 16.15 1.23 9.58
C VAL A 93 16.29 -0.26 9.32
N LYS A 94 17.38 -0.84 9.83
CA LYS A 94 17.71 -2.24 9.62
C LYS A 94 16.57 -3.16 10.07
N GLY A 95 16.04 -3.94 9.14
CA GLY A 95 14.99 -4.92 9.40
C GLY A 95 13.58 -4.33 9.52
N VAL A 96 13.37 -3.07 9.13
CA VAL A 96 12.01 -2.50 9.07
C VAL A 96 11.12 -3.34 8.13
N PRO A 97 9.96 -3.82 8.60
CA PRO A 97 9.00 -4.49 7.74
C PRO A 97 8.43 -3.52 6.70
N ILE A 98 8.50 -3.88 5.42
CA ILE A 98 7.97 -3.09 4.30
C ILE A 98 6.88 -3.87 3.58
N THR A 99 5.72 -3.25 3.36
CA THR A 99 4.66 -3.81 2.51
C THR A 99 4.40 -2.93 1.30
N GLU A 100 4.27 -3.56 0.14
CA GLU A 100 3.62 -2.96 -1.02
C GLU A 100 2.12 -2.79 -0.70
N THR A 101 1.53 -1.71 -1.20
CA THR A 101 0.14 -1.35 -0.95
C THR A 101 -0.53 -0.88 -2.23
N HIS A 102 -1.85 -1.03 -2.29
CA HIS A 102 -2.71 -0.46 -3.34
C HIS A 102 -3.87 0.24 -2.64
N PRO A 103 -3.72 1.52 -2.27
CA PRO A 103 -4.66 2.22 -1.39
C PRO A 103 -6.10 2.21 -1.89
N LYS A 104 -6.28 2.44 -3.18
CA LYS A 104 -7.60 2.40 -3.82
C LYS A 104 -8.21 1.00 -3.78
N ALA A 105 -7.42 -0.06 -3.95
CA ALA A 105 -7.91 -1.43 -3.83
C ALA A 105 -8.28 -1.76 -2.37
N LEU A 106 -7.44 -1.34 -1.42
CA LEU A 106 -7.70 -1.50 0.02
C LEU A 106 -9.05 -0.89 0.42
N LEU A 107 -9.43 0.28 -0.12
CA LEU A 107 -10.74 0.88 0.14
C LEU A 107 -11.90 -0.04 -0.24
N TRP A 108 -11.82 -0.76 -1.37
CA TRP A 108 -12.84 -1.72 -1.78
C TRP A 108 -12.86 -2.97 -0.90
N LEU A 109 -11.69 -3.50 -0.57
CA LEU A 109 -11.57 -4.71 0.24
C LEU A 109 -12.10 -4.48 1.68
N LEU A 110 -11.87 -3.27 2.20
CA LEU A 110 -12.38 -2.83 3.50
C LEU A 110 -13.87 -2.43 3.47
N GLY A 111 -14.51 -2.43 2.30
CA GLY A 111 -15.91 -2.01 2.15
C GLY A 111 -16.15 -0.51 2.35
N ILE A 112 -15.09 0.30 2.30
CA ILE A 112 -15.16 1.76 2.41
C ILE A 112 -15.56 2.38 1.07
N ALA A 113 -15.03 1.81 -0.02
CA ALA A 113 -15.53 2.04 -1.37
C ALA A 113 -16.55 0.96 -1.75
N SER A 114 -17.58 1.36 -2.49
CA SER A 114 -18.64 0.52 -3.04
C SER A 114 -19.07 1.00 -4.43
N ALA A 115 -20.02 0.30 -5.05
CA ALA A 115 -20.61 0.75 -6.32
C ALA A 115 -21.33 2.10 -6.19
N GLU A 116 -21.93 2.35 -5.03
CA GLU A 116 -22.62 3.60 -4.67
C GLU A 116 -21.65 4.70 -4.24
N ARG A 117 -20.47 4.33 -3.73
CA ARG A 117 -19.40 5.24 -3.33
C ARG A 117 -18.06 4.78 -3.92
N PRO A 118 -17.74 5.16 -5.17
CA PRO A 118 -16.46 4.81 -5.76
C PRO A 118 -15.31 5.45 -4.96
N HIS A 119 -14.11 4.87 -5.07
CA HIS A 119 -12.91 5.36 -4.36
C HIS A 119 -12.58 6.84 -4.61
N ALA A 120 -12.99 7.42 -5.74
CA ALA A 120 -12.85 8.85 -6.03
C ALA A 120 -13.69 9.74 -5.09
N ASP A 121 -14.77 9.20 -4.52
CA ASP A 121 -15.68 9.88 -3.59
C ASP A 121 -15.37 9.59 -2.12
N VAL A 122 -14.41 8.71 -1.85
CA VAL A 122 -13.95 8.42 -0.49
C VAL A 122 -13.14 9.60 0.05
N ARG A 123 -13.77 10.35 0.95
CA ARG A 123 -13.18 11.40 1.82
C ARG A 123 -12.65 10.85 3.15
N LEU A 124 -11.91 11.69 3.89
CA LEU A 124 -11.36 11.40 5.22
C LEU A 124 -12.39 10.82 6.19
N ALA A 125 -13.61 11.39 6.22
CA ALA A 125 -14.69 10.94 7.09
C ALA A 125 -15.01 9.43 6.99
N HIS A 126 -14.70 8.82 5.84
CA HIS A 126 -14.95 7.39 5.61
C HIS A 126 -13.79 6.48 6.06
N VAL A 127 -12.62 7.05 6.35
CA VAL A 127 -11.40 6.32 6.75
C VAL A 127 -10.97 6.65 8.19
N GLU A 128 -11.77 7.39 8.95
CA GLU A 128 -11.47 7.78 10.35
C GLU A 128 -11.26 6.57 11.27
N GLN A 129 -11.88 5.44 10.96
CA GLN A 129 -11.69 4.16 11.65
C GLN A 129 -10.29 3.55 11.43
N LEU A 130 -9.55 4.02 10.41
CA LEU A 130 -8.21 3.55 10.07
C LEU A 130 -7.13 4.53 10.55
N VAL A 131 -7.37 5.83 10.36
CA VAL A 131 -6.39 6.88 10.61
C VAL A 131 -7.07 8.12 11.18
N SER A 132 -6.39 8.80 12.11
CA SER A 132 -6.83 10.09 12.64
C SER A 132 -6.03 11.19 11.96
N TYR A 133 -6.67 12.31 11.65
CA TYR A 133 -6.00 13.41 10.98
C TYR A 133 -6.51 14.73 11.56
N ASP A 134 -5.57 15.55 12.04
CA ASP A 134 -5.84 16.83 12.67
C ASP A 134 -5.57 17.98 11.70
N GLY A 135 -6.21 17.92 10.53
CA GLY A 135 -6.10 18.94 9.48
C GLY A 135 -7.41 19.11 8.73
N PRO A 136 -7.56 20.20 7.96
CA PRO A 136 -8.83 20.61 7.39
C PRO A 136 -9.37 19.62 6.34
N SER A 137 -8.48 18.96 5.59
CA SER A 137 -8.81 17.93 4.61
C SER A 137 -7.55 17.21 4.13
N LEU A 138 -7.65 15.93 3.76
CA LEU A 138 -6.59 15.21 3.02
C LEU A 138 -6.76 15.37 1.51
N THR A 139 -5.64 15.58 0.83
CA THR A 139 -5.52 15.32 -0.61
C THR A 139 -5.66 13.82 -0.90
N GLU A 140 -5.88 13.47 -2.18
CA GLU A 140 -5.94 12.07 -2.61
C GLU A 140 -4.65 11.31 -2.24
N HIS A 141 -3.49 11.92 -2.43
CA HIS A 141 -2.20 11.31 -2.13
C HIS A 141 -1.97 11.10 -0.64
N GLU A 142 -2.36 12.05 0.22
CA GLU A 142 -2.21 11.89 1.66
C GLU A 142 -3.20 10.85 2.21
N ARG A 143 -4.41 10.78 1.65
CA ARG A 143 -5.35 9.69 1.94
C ARG A 143 -4.77 8.34 1.55
N ASP A 144 -4.19 8.25 0.37
CA ASP A 144 -3.61 7.00 -0.14
C ASP A 144 -2.41 6.57 0.75
N ALA A 145 -1.57 7.51 1.19
CA ALA A 145 -0.51 7.26 2.17
C ALA A 145 -1.05 6.81 3.55
N ALA A 146 -2.17 7.38 4.01
CA ALA A 146 -2.85 6.96 5.24
C ALA A 146 -3.31 5.50 5.18
N ILE A 147 -3.87 5.11 4.04
CA ILE A 147 -4.35 3.74 3.81
C ILE A 147 -3.16 2.77 3.72
N SER A 148 -2.06 3.20 3.09
CA SER A 148 -0.80 2.43 3.09
C SER A 148 -0.26 2.20 4.50
N LEU A 149 -0.34 3.20 5.38
CA LEU A 149 0.01 3.04 6.80
C LEU A 149 -0.86 1.99 7.48
N ALA A 150 -2.17 1.97 7.22
CA ALA A 150 -3.06 0.96 7.80
C ALA A 150 -2.64 -0.49 7.43
N ALA A 151 -2.20 -0.71 6.18
CA ALA A 151 -1.66 -2.00 5.75
C ALA A 151 -0.32 -2.34 6.43
N ALA A 152 0.58 -1.36 6.58
CA ALA A 152 1.85 -1.53 7.29
C ALA A 152 1.63 -1.89 8.77
N CYS A 153 0.64 -1.27 9.42
CA CYS A 153 0.26 -1.60 10.79
C CYS A 153 -0.36 -2.99 10.89
N ALA A 154 -1.23 -3.36 9.95
CA ALA A 154 -1.79 -4.71 9.90
C ALA A 154 -0.70 -5.78 9.77
N MET A 155 0.31 -5.54 8.92
CA MET A 155 1.50 -6.38 8.82
C MET A 155 2.26 -6.48 10.13
N HIS A 156 2.65 -5.33 10.71
CA HIS A 156 3.45 -5.27 11.92
C HIS A 156 2.77 -6.01 13.09
N GLN A 157 1.46 -5.81 13.25
CA GLN A 157 0.67 -6.40 14.32
C GLN A 157 0.17 -7.81 14.01
N LYS A 158 0.43 -8.34 12.81
CA LYS A 158 -0.14 -9.59 12.30
C LYS A 158 -1.66 -9.65 12.49
N ARG A 159 -2.34 -8.55 12.12
CA ARG A 159 -3.75 -8.32 12.42
C ARG A 159 -4.60 -9.48 11.87
N ARG A 160 -5.45 -10.06 12.73
CA ARG A 160 -6.40 -11.11 12.33
C ARG A 160 -7.29 -10.61 11.19
N GLY A 161 -7.52 -11.47 10.20
CA GLY A 161 -8.30 -11.13 9.02
C GLY A 161 -7.51 -10.37 7.96
N TRP A 162 -6.18 -10.33 8.05
CA TRP A 162 -5.28 -9.87 7.00
C TRP A 162 -4.23 -10.95 6.71
N THR A 163 -3.71 -10.97 5.49
CA THR A 163 -2.71 -11.95 5.06
C THR A 163 -1.71 -11.33 4.08
N ASN A 164 -0.52 -11.92 4.02
CA ASN A 164 0.52 -11.55 3.06
C ASN A 164 0.30 -12.25 1.72
N LEU A 165 -0.38 -11.61 0.77
CA LEU A 165 -0.69 -12.22 -0.53
C LEU A 165 0.55 -12.57 -1.36
N LEU A 166 1.74 -12.04 -1.04
CA LEU A 166 2.98 -12.37 -1.76
C LEU A 166 3.26 -13.89 -1.77
N HIS A 167 2.76 -14.64 -0.78
CA HIS A 167 2.92 -16.10 -0.74
C HIS A 167 2.21 -16.84 -1.89
N TYR A 168 1.30 -16.18 -2.62
CA TYR A 168 0.64 -16.75 -3.80
C TYR A 168 1.50 -16.63 -5.07
N GLU A 169 2.60 -15.88 -5.03
CA GLU A 169 3.43 -15.63 -6.21
C GLU A 169 4.55 -16.66 -6.31
N GLN A 170 4.56 -17.39 -7.43
CA GLN A 170 5.68 -18.26 -7.75
C GLN A 170 6.80 -17.42 -8.35
N ARG A 171 8.02 -17.59 -7.82
CA ARG A 171 9.25 -16.94 -8.33
C ARG A 171 9.18 -15.41 -8.29
N ALA A 172 8.60 -14.84 -7.23
CA ALA A 172 8.64 -13.40 -6.99
C ALA A 172 10.10 -12.92 -6.89
N LEU A 173 10.46 -11.95 -7.74
CA LEU A 173 11.73 -11.24 -7.74
C LEU A 173 11.59 -10.02 -6.84
N GLN A 174 12.39 -9.99 -5.76
CA GLN A 174 12.43 -8.91 -4.79
C GLN A 174 13.82 -8.30 -4.80
N PHE A 175 13.90 -6.97 -4.87
CA PHE A 175 15.16 -6.24 -4.93
C PHE A 175 15.43 -5.43 -3.65
N VAL A 176 14.46 -5.36 -2.74
CA VAL A 176 14.60 -4.71 -1.43
C VAL A 176 15.30 -5.67 -0.47
N PRO A 177 16.44 -5.28 0.13
CA PRO A 177 17.12 -6.10 1.14
C PRO A 177 16.19 -6.41 2.33
N GLY A 178 16.16 -7.67 2.78
CA GLY A 178 15.22 -8.12 3.82
C GLY A 178 13.84 -8.52 3.31
N GLY A 179 13.56 -8.29 2.03
CA GLY A 179 12.30 -8.64 1.39
C GLY A 179 11.19 -7.64 1.63
N VAL A 180 10.08 -7.85 0.95
CA VAL A 180 8.84 -7.08 1.09
C VAL A 180 7.68 -8.02 1.35
N ALA A 181 6.60 -7.45 1.84
CA ALA A 181 5.33 -8.13 1.96
C ALA A 181 4.27 -7.46 1.08
N TYR A 182 3.11 -8.10 1.02
CA TYR A 182 1.94 -7.61 0.32
C TYR A 182 0.71 -7.88 1.19
N TRP A 183 0.53 -7.07 2.23
CA TRP A 183 -0.54 -7.27 3.22
C TRP A 183 -1.87 -6.69 2.77
N MET A 184 -2.90 -7.53 2.75
CA MET A 184 -4.27 -7.16 2.39
C MET A 184 -5.26 -7.80 3.38
N PRO A 185 -6.48 -7.23 3.55
CA PRO A 185 -7.57 -7.92 4.23
C PRO A 185 -7.82 -9.28 3.57
N ASN A 186 -8.22 -10.26 4.37
CA ASN A 186 -8.63 -11.56 3.87
C ASN A 186 -9.76 -11.37 2.86
N ILE A 187 -9.60 -12.01 1.72
CA ILE A 187 -10.58 -12.00 0.64
C ILE A 187 -11.27 -13.35 0.71
N ASP A 188 -12.58 -13.33 0.98
CA ASP A 188 -13.39 -14.54 0.98
C ASP A 188 -13.34 -15.23 -0.39
N GLY A 189 -13.19 -16.55 -0.42
CA GLY A 189 -13.20 -17.34 -1.65
C GLY A 189 -11.91 -17.34 -2.48
N ILE A 190 -10.77 -16.93 -1.91
CA ILE A 190 -9.47 -17.32 -2.49
C ILE A 190 -9.18 -18.75 -2.07
N ASP A 191 -9.63 -19.71 -2.88
CA ASP A 191 -9.00 -21.02 -2.86
C ASP A 191 -7.55 -20.85 -3.32
N ALA A 192 -6.62 -21.28 -2.46
CA ALA A 192 -5.21 -21.41 -2.78
C ALA A 192 -5.04 -22.56 -3.78
N ALA A 193 -5.50 -22.37 -5.02
CA ALA A 193 -5.24 -23.28 -6.13
C ALA A 193 -3.77 -23.20 -6.57
#